data_AF-A0A094BPB1-F1
#
_entry.id   AF-A0A094BPB1-F1
#
_cell.length_a   1.000
_cell.length_b   1.000
_cell.length_c   1.000
_cell.angle_alpha   90.00
_cell.angle_beta   90.00
_cell.angle_gamma   90.00
#
_symmetry.space_group_name_H-M   'P 1'
#
loop_
_entity.id
_entity.type
_entity.pdbx_description
1 polymer ?
#
loop_
_entity_poly.entity_id
_entity_poly.type
_entity_poly.pdbx_seq_one_letter_code
_entity_poly.pdbx_strand_id
1 'polypeptide(L)'
;MTPPPAPHPTASAWKIIPQFPSRSIPATIDFYTSVLGFSLGGAYVHDDHPLAGAGEPTFASLYAGDKAAANIYFFLAVDGQDRGRTMGEGRVMIALKEGEVDVLYEKLKGLEEERAKTPGLVDGGEWGIEDEIGDRPWGYRDFSIRDRDGNQLSFFCFLENGEEEEEEKKAVDA
;
A
#
# COMPACT_ATOMS: atom_id res chain seq x y z
N MET A 1 -46.22 -7.47 -10.25
CA MET A 1 -44.88 -6.84 -10.20
C MET A 1 -44.17 -7.42 -9.00
N THR A 2 -43.08 -8.16 -9.24
CA THR A 2 -42.27 -8.73 -8.17
C THR A 2 -41.42 -7.60 -7.57
N PRO A 3 -41.37 -7.44 -6.24
CA PRO A 3 -40.48 -6.43 -5.65
C PRO A 3 -39.02 -6.72 -6.05
N PRO A 4 -38.21 -5.68 -6.25
CA PRO A 4 -36.80 -5.86 -6.56
C PRO A 4 -36.14 -6.69 -5.44
N PRO A 5 -35.18 -7.56 -5.78
CA PRO A 5 -34.46 -8.34 -4.78
C PRO A 5 -33.80 -7.39 -3.77
N ALA A 6 -33.82 -7.78 -2.49
CA ALA A 6 -33.08 -7.04 -1.47
C ALA A 6 -31.61 -6.93 -1.89
N PRO A 7 -30.95 -5.78 -1.67
CA PRO A 7 -29.56 -5.61 -2.05
C PRO A 7 -28.67 -6.61 -1.30
N HIS A 8 -27.65 -7.11 -1.99
CA HIS A 8 -26.68 -8.01 -1.37
C HIS A 8 -25.93 -7.27 -0.23
N PRO A 9 -25.65 -7.89 0.93
CA PRO A 9 -25.01 -7.20 2.05
C PRO A 9 -23.67 -6.52 1.74
N THR A 10 -22.91 -7.03 0.76
CA THR A 10 -21.65 -6.39 0.31
C THR A 10 -21.86 -5.01 -0.30
N ALA A 11 -23.09 -4.65 -0.71
CA ALA A 11 -23.43 -3.30 -1.11
C ALA A 11 -23.30 -2.29 0.04
N SER A 12 -23.18 -2.75 1.29
CA SER A 12 -22.90 -1.91 2.47
C SER A 12 -21.41 -1.85 2.85
N ALA A 13 -20.52 -2.49 2.09
CA ALA A 13 -19.09 -2.44 2.34
C ALA A 13 -18.58 -1.00 2.22
N TRP A 14 -17.86 -0.52 3.23
CA TRP A 14 -17.35 0.85 3.30
C TRP A 14 -15.83 0.94 3.18
N LYS A 15 -15.14 -0.21 3.14
CA LYS A 15 -13.67 -0.27 3.09
C LYS A 15 -13.13 -1.61 2.61
N ILE A 16 -11.96 -1.58 1.99
CA ILE A 16 -11.07 -2.72 1.76
C ILE A 16 -9.82 -2.52 2.62
N ILE A 17 -9.36 -3.58 3.29
CA ILE A 17 -8.16 -3.54 4.15
C ILE A 17 -7.23 -4.69 3.73
N PRO A 18 -6.23 -4.44 2.88
CA PRO A 18 -5.23 -5.44 2.55
C PRO A 18 -4.38 -5.80 3.77
N GLN A 19 -3.85 -7.03 3.75
CA GLN A 19 -2.98 -7.56 4.80
C GLN A 19 -1.62 -7.89 4.20
N PHE A 20 -0.56 -7.29 4.73
CA PHE A 20 0.81 -7.47 4.24
C PHE A 20 1.64 -8.26 5.27
N PRO A 21 2.50 -9.20 4.83
CA PRO A 21 3.50 -9.81 5.68
C PRO A 21 4.61 -8.78 6.02
N SER A 22 5.14 -8.88 7.23
CA SER A 22 6.28 -8.07 7.70
C SER A 22 7.26 -8.97 8.45
N ARG A 23 8.56 -8.77 8.25
CA ARG A 23 9.60 -9.45 9.04
C ARG A 23 9.87 -8.78 10.38
N SER A 24 9.49 -7.51 10.53
CA SER A 24 9.60 -6.77 11.78
C SER A 24 8.61 -5.61 11.78
N ILE A 25 7.61 -5.69 12.65
CA ILE A 25 6.59 -4.66 12.75
C ILE A 25 7.18 -3.30 13.15
N PRO A 26 8.14 -3.19 14.10
CA PRO A 26 8.75 -1.90 14.42
C PRO A 26 9.33 -1.18 13.20
N ALA A 27 10.15 -1.86 12.40
CA ALA A 27 10.75 -1.19 11.25
C ALA A 27 9.78 -1.04 10.05
N THR A 28 8.70 -1.81 9.99
CA THR A 28 7.56 -1.49 9.11
C THR A 28 6.88 -0.19 9.56
N ILE A 29 6.59 -0.02 10.86
CA ILE A 29 6.02 1.24 11.38
C ILE A 29 6.94 2.41 11.04
N ASP A 30 8.24 2.29 11.30
CA ASP A 30 9.21 3.35 11.03
C ASP A 30 9.22 3.75 9.55
N PHE A 31 9.31 2.78 8.64
CA PHE A 31 9.32 3.04 7.20
C PHE A 31 8.04 3.72 6.73
N TYR A 32 6.88 3.14 7.03
CA TYR A 32 5.60 3.64 6.53
C TYR A 32 5.26 5.02 7.11
N THR A 33 5.61 5.28 8.37
CA THR A 33 5.32 6.58 9.00
C THR A 33 6.32 7.65 8.61
N SER A 34 7.62 7.33 8.61
CA SER A 34 8.67 8.34 8.40
C SER A 34 8.97 8.60 6.92
N VAL A 35 8.85 7.58 6.06
CA VAL A 35 9.17 7.70 4.63
C VAL A 35 7.90 7.96 3.82
N LEU A 36 6.88 7.10 3.98
CA LEU A 36 5.64 7.17 3.18
C LEU A 36 4.57 8.10 3.76
N GLY A 37 4.76 8.62 4.98
CA GLY A 37 3.84 9.59 5.60
C GLY A 37 2.52 8.99 6.11
N PHE A 38 2.46 7.67 6.32
CA PHE A 38 1.32 7.02 6.97
C PHE A 38 1.26 7.39 8.46
N SER A 39 0.10 7.16 9.07
CA SER A 39 -0.11 7.27 10.51
C SER A 39 -0.35 5.89 11.13
N LEU A 40 0.10 5.71 12.38
CA LEU A 40 -0.16 4.51 13.16
C LEU A 40 -1.57 4.55 13.74
N GLY A 41 -2.44 3.65 13.30
CA GLY A 41 -3.80 3.48 13.83
C GLY A 41 -3.86 2.58 15.06
N GLY A 42 -2.86 1.72 15.24
CA GLY A 42 -2.72 0.86 16.41
C GLY A 42 -1.68 -0.24 16.19
N ALA A 43 -1.08 -0.72 17.28
CA ALA A 43 -0.17 -1.85 17.27
C ALA A 43 -0.57 -2.83 18.38
N TYR A 44 -0.34 -4.11 18.17
CA TYR A 44 -0.70 -5.15 19.13
C TYR A 44 0.42 -6.19 19.25
N VAL A 45 0.61 -6.70 20.47
CA VAL A 45 1.53 -7.79 20.80
C VAL A 45 0.69 -9.05 20.97
N HIS A 46 0.88 -10.04 20.10
CA HIS A 46 0.39 -11.39 20.38
C HIS A 46 1.45 -12.14 21.19
N ASP A 47 1.13 -12.38 22.46
CA ASP A 47 2.02 -13.04 23.42
C ASP A 47 2.44 -14.47 22.98
N ASP A 48 1.67 -15.11 22.09
CA ASP A 48 1.88 -16.49 21.62
C ASP A 48 2.55 -16.59 20.23
N HIS A 49 2.97 -15.48 19.61
CA HIS A 49 3.59 -15.55 18.27
C HIS A 49 5.02 -16.11 18.35
N PRO A 50 5.43 -17.08 17.51
CA PRO A 50 6.74 -17.75 17.60
C PRO A 50 7.94 -16.80 17.41
N LEU A 51 7.70 -15.65 16.78
CA LEU A 51 8.70 -14.58 16.58
C LEU A 51 8.49 -13.34 17.47
N ALA A 52 7.51 -13.34 18.38
CA ALA A 52 7.32 -12.19 19.25
C ALA A 52 8.55 -12.03 20.16
N GLY A 53 9.34 -10.99 19.92
CA GLY A 53 10.25 -10.45 20.92
C GLY A 53 9.44 -10.00 22.15
N ALA A 54 10.03 -10.06 23.34
CA ALA A 54 9.34 -9.65 24.56
C ALA A 54 8.84 -8.19 24.45
N GLY A 55 7.53 -8.00 24.36
CA GLY A 55 6.89 -6.69 24.23
C GLY A 55 6.94 -6.07 22.83
N GLU A 56 7.47 -6.78 21.82
CA GLU A 56 7.47 -6.28 20.44
C GLU A 56 6.13 -6.54 19.75
N PRO A 57 5.59 -5.56 18.99
CA PRO A 57 4.34 -5.74 18.30
C PRO A 57 4.45 -6.80 17.21
N THR A 58 3.43 -7.64 17.11
CA THR A 58 3.26 -8.65 16.06
C THR A 58 2.26 -8.20 15.00
N PHE A 59 1.62 -7.05 15.22
CA PHE A 59 0.64 -6.44 14.34
C PHE A 59 0.74 -4.92 14.35
N ALA A 60 0.50 -4.30 13.19
CA ALA A 60 0.27 -2.86 13.08
C ALA A 60 -0.82 -2.52 12.05
N SER A 61 -1.65 -1.53 12.38
CA SER A 61 -2.54 -0.84 11.44
C SER A 61 -1.89 0.47 11.02
N LEU A 62 -1.61 0.62 9.73
CA LEU A 62 -1.02 1.83 9.17
C LEU A 62 -1.98 2.42 8.12
N TYR A 63 -2.26 3.71 8.23
CA TYR A 63 -3.23 4.37 7.35
C TYR A 63 -2.76 5.70 6.77
N ALA A 64 -3.36 6.09 5.65
CA ALA A 64 -3.19 7.39 5.01
C ALA A 64 -4.55 7.96 4.56
N GLY A 65 -4.61 9.29 4.46
CA GLY A 65 -5.80 10.03 4.06
C GLY A 65 -6.88 10.14 5.15
N ASP A 66 -7.88 10.99 4.87
CA ASP A 66 -8.97 11.28 5.79
C ASP A 66 -9.74 10.01 6.19
N LYS A 67 -10.02 9.87 7.49
CA LYS A 67 -10.71 8.70 8.06
C LYS A 67 -10.06 7.37 7.65
N ALA A 68 -8.74 7.37 7.47
CA ALA A 68 -7.97 6.21 7.03
C ALA A 68 -8.40 5.69 5.65
N ALA A 69 -8.66 6.58 4.68
CA ALA A 69 -9.09 6.21 3.33
C ALA A 69 -8.28 5.03 2.72
N ALA A 70 -6.96 5.03 2.90
CA ALA A 70 -6.12 3.85 2.71
C ALA A 70 -5.70 3.30 4.08
N ASN A 71 -5.90 2.00 4.33
CA ASN A 71 -5.48 1.34 5.56
C ASN A 71 -4.95 -0.05 5.26
N ILE A 72 -3.75 -0.34 5.73
CA ILE A 72 -3.05 -1.61 5.50
C ILE A 72 -2.74 -2.23 6.86
N TYR A 73 -3.03 -3.52 6.98
CA TYR A 73 -2.70 -4.29 8.18
C TYR A 73 -1.44 -5.09 7.95
N PHE A 74 -0.46 -4.90 8.83
CA PHE A 74 0.80 -5.64 8.81
C PHE A 74 0.79 -6.67 9.91
N PHE A 75 1.24 -7.87 9.56
CA PHE A 75 1.40 -8.96 10.51
C PHE A 75 2.83 -9.46 10.45
N LEU A 76 3.41 -9.69 11.62
CA LEU A 76 4.67 -10.38 11.75
C LEU A 76 4.53 -11.75 11.08
N ALA A 77 5.51 -12.10 10.26
CA ALA A 77 5.49 -13.32 9.50
C ALA A 77 6.88 -13.97 9.46
N VAL A 78 6.90 -15.29 9.64
CA VAL A 78 7.98 -16.18 9.22
C VAL A 78 7.62 -16.72 7.84
N ASP A 79 8.55 -16.60 6.89
CA ASP A 79 8.36 -17.13 5.55
C ASP A 79 8.06 -18.64 5.60
N GLY A 80 6.97 -19.06 4.97
CA GLY A 80 6.54 -20.45 4.91
C GLY A 80 5.91 -21.05 6.18
N GLN A 81 5.81 -20.32 7.31
CA GLN A 81 5.19 -20.85 8.54
C GLN A 81 3.85 -20.20 8.89
N ASP A 82 3.65 -18.91 8.59
CA ASP A 82 2.45 -18.20 9.02
C ASP A 82 1.35 -18.21 7.97
N ARG A 83 0.40 -19.15 8.10
CA ARG A 83 -0.79 -19.30 7.24
C ARG A 83 -0.47 -19.50 5.74
N GLY A 84 0.72 -20.00 5.44
CA GLY A 84 1.19 -20.18 4.06
C GLY A 84 1.45 -18.86 3.32
N ARG A 85 1.65 -17.75 4.05
CA ARG A 85 1.97 -16.44 3.46
C ARG A 85 3.41 -16.44 2.96
N THR A 86 3.61 -15.97 1.75
CA THR A 86 4.96 -15.75 1.19
C THR A 86 5.33 -14.28 1.35
N MET A 87 6.58 -14.01 1.70
CA MET A 87 7.10 -12.64 1.69
C MET A 87 6.94 -12.00 0.30
N GLY A 88 6.57 -10.72 0.27
CA GLY A 88 6.39 -9.95 -0.97
C GLY A 88 5.13 -10.24 -1.78
N GLU A 89 4.14 -10.92 -1.20
CA GLU A 89 2.82 -11.11 -1.81
C GLU A 89 1.91 -9.88 -1.69
N GLY A 90 2.19 -8.96 -0.75
CA GLY A 90 1.37 -7.76 -0.56
C GLY A 90 1.42 -6.85 -1.78
N ARG A 91 0.26 -6.53 -2.36
CA ARG A 91 0.13 -5.55 -3.45
C ARG A 91 -1.08 -4.65 -3.23
N VAL A 92 -0.90 -3.35 -3.37
CA VAL A 92 -1.99 -2.37 -3.29
C VAL A 92 -1.72 -1.19 -4.23
N MET A 93 -2.79 -0.61 -4.77
CA MET A 93 -2.76 0.68 -5.44
C MET A 93 -3.47 1.73 -4.58
N ILE A 94 -2.87 2.91 -4.43
CA ILE A 94 -3.38 4.00 -3.61
C ILE A 94 -3.59 5.22 -4.51
N ALA A 95 -4.85 5.65 -4.62
CA ALA A 95 -5.20 6.85 -5.36
C ALA A 95 -4.79 8.09 -4.56
N LEU A 96 -4.09 9.01 -5.21
CA LEU A 96 -3.75 10.33 -4.71
C LEU A 96 -4.45 11.41 -5.55
N LYS A 97 -4.44 12.65 -5.05
CA LYS A 97 -4.90 13.79 -5.85
C LYS A 97 -3.94 14.01 -7.02
N GLU A 98 -4.44 14.63 -8.07
CA GLU A 98 -3.61 15.07 -9.19
C GLU A 98 -2.43 15.93 -8.70
N GLY A 99 -1.25 15.72 -9.30
CA GLY A 99 0.01 16.36 -8.92
C GLY A 99 0.67 15.79 -7.65
N GLU A 100 -0.07 15.20 -6.72
CA GLU A 100 0.50 14.62 -5.49
C GLU A 100 1.30 13.33 -5.78
N VAL A 101 0.99 12.63 -6.87
CA VAL A 101 1.75 11.45 -7.34
C VAL A 101 3.18 11.84 -7.68
N ASP A 102 3.36 12.90 -8.47
CA ASP A 102 4.67 13.46 -8.83
C ASP A 102 5.44 13.97 -7.61
N VAL A 103 4.77 14.71 -6.73
CA VAL A 103 5.39 15.22 -5.49
C VAL A 103 5.91 14.08 -4.61
N LEU A 104 5.12 13.01 -4.45
CA LEU A 104 5.54 11.84 -3.69
C LEU A 104 6.68 11.11 -4.39
N TYR A 105 6.58 10.89 -5.70
CA TYR A 105 7.63 10.24 -6.48
C TYR A 105 8.97 10.99 -6.35
N GLU A 106 9.01 12.29 -6.58
CA GLU A 106 10.24 13.10 -6.50
C GLU A 106 10.86 13.05 -5.09
N LYS A 107 10.01 13.11 -4.05
CA LYS A 107 10.47 12.96 -2.67
C LYS A 107 11.13 11.60 -2.44
N LEU A 108 10.50 10.52 -2.88
CA LEU A 108 11.01 9.16 -2.69
C LEU A 108 12.27 8.91 -3.53
N LYS A 109 12.32 9.42 -4.76
CA LYS A 109 13.49 9.34 -5.63
C LYS A 109 14.70 10.04 -5.01
N GLY A 110 14.52 11.26 -4.49
CA GLY A 110 15.58 11.97 -3.77
C GLY A 110 16.10 11.19 -2.55
N LEU A 111 15.20 10.58 -1.76
CA LEU A 111 15.61 9.74 -0.62
C LEU A 111 16.36 8.47 -1.06
N GLU A 112 16.00 7.87 -2.19
CA GLU A 112 16.71 6.74 -2.79
C GLU A 112 18.13 7.13 -3.23
N GLU A 113 18.27 8.25 -3.95
CA GLU A 113 19.56 8.75 -4.40
C GLU A 113 20.50 9.13 -3.24
N GLU A 114 19.97 9.75 -2.17
CA GLU A 114 20.76 10.08 -0.99
C GLU A 114 21.26 8.84 -0.25
N ARG A 115 20.42 7.77 -0.16
CA ARG A 115 20.87 6.48 0.40
C ARG A 115 21.98 5.86 -0.43
N ALA A 116 21.86 5.88 -1.76
CA ALA A 116 22.86 5.32 -2.67
C ALA A 116 24.25 5.97 -2.53
N LYS A 117 24.32 7.22 -2.05
CA LYS A 117 25.58 7.93 -1.79
C LYS A 117 26.30 7.49 -0.51
N THR A 118 25.66 6.72 0.38
CA THR A 118 26.22 6.28 1.66
C THR A 118 26.35 4.76 1.74
N PRO A 119 27.24 4.13 0.95
CA PRO A 119 27.40 2.67 0.95
C PRO A 119 28.02 2.18 2.28
N GLY A 120 27.36 1.24 2.97
CA GLY A 120 27.96 0.56 4.13
C GLY A 120 27.02 -0.01 5.20
N LEU A 121 25.71 0.16 5.09
CA LEU A 121 24.72 -0.31 6.08
C LEU A 121 23.61 -1.10 5.41
N VAL A 122 23.85 -2.36 5.01
CA VAL A 122 22.72 -3.20 4.59
C VAL A 122 22.94 -4.67 4.93
N ASP A 123 22.19 -5.14 5.91
CA ASP A 123 21.74 -6.53 5.99
C ASP A 123 20.22 -6.48 6.23
N GLY A 124 19.45 -7.10 5.32
CA GLY A 124 17.99 -6.97 5.20
C GLY A 124 17.55 -5.94 4.15
N GLY A 125 16.98 -6.41 3.04
CA GLY A 125 16.73 -5.65 1.81
C GLY A 125 16.15 -4.24 1.99
N GLU A 126 16.64 -3.28 1.21
CA GLU A 126 16.13 -1.90 1.23
C GLU A 126 14.81 -1.78 0.45
N TRP A 127 14.03 -0.75 0.76
CA TRP A 127 12.95 -0.33 -0.12
C TRP A 127 13.51 0.38 -1.36
N GLY A 128 12.76 0.42 -2.45
CA GLY A 128 13.16 1.17 -3.65
C GLY A 128 12.03 1.42 -4.63
N ILE A 129 12.27 2.34 -5.57
CA ILE A 129 11.41 2.53 -6.75
C ILE A 129 11.53 1.28 -7.62
N GLU A 130 10.40 0.64 -7.90
CA GLU A 130 10.32 -0.57 -8.72
C GLU A 130 9.87 -0.28 -10.15
N ASP A 131 8.93 0.66 -10.32
CA ASP A 131 8.46 1.12 -11.63
C ASP A 131 8.44 2.65 -11.59
N GLU A 132 9.06 3.27 -12.60
CA GLU A 132 9.23 4.71 -12.68
C GLU A 132 7.89 5.41 -12.96
N ILE A 133 7.79 6.68 -12.56
CA ILE A 133 6.58 7.47 -12.81
C ILE A 133 6.31 7.65 -14.29
N GLY A 134 5.07 7.43 -14.69
CA GLY A 134 4.66 7.63 -16.07
C GLY A 134 3.17 7.54 -16.29
N ASP A 135 2.76 8.07 -17.44
CA ASP A 135 1.41 7.94 -17.93
C ASP A 135 1.23 6.55 -18.55
N ARG A 136 0.11 5.91 -18.23
CA ARG A 136 -0.22 4.55 -18.65
C ARG A 136 -1.31 4.56 -19.71
N PRO A 137 -1.31 3.61 -20.66
CA PRO A 137 -2.33 3.52 -21.70
C PRO A 137 -3.78 3.36 -21.22
N TRP A 138 -3.97 3.00 -19.94
CA TRP A 138 -5.27 2.85 -19.30
C TRP A 138 -5.70 4.07 -18.47
N GLY A 139 -5.09 5.23 -18.70
CA GLY A 139 -5.57 6.50 -18.13
C GLY A 139 -5.05 6.83 -16.73
N TYR A 140 -3.97 6.19 -16.26
CA TYR A 140 -3.34 6.53 -14.98
C TYR A 140 -2.01 7.23 -15.18
N ARG A 141 -1.68 8.12 -14.26
CA ARG A 141 -0.29 8.46 -13.98
C ARG A 141 0.11 7.77 -12.68
N ASP A 142 1.08 6.87 -12.74
CA ASP A 142 1.47 6.08 -11.57
C ASP A 142 2.98 5.76 -11.51
N PHE A 143 3.43 5.35 -10.33
CA PHE A 143 4.72 4.72 -10.09
C PHE A 143 4.56 3.63 -9.03
N SER A 144 5.54 2.73 -8.92
CA SER A 144 5.52 1.66 -7.91
C SER A 144 6.80 1.66 -7.07
N ILE A 145 6.64 1.31 -5.80
CA ILE A 145 7.75 1.00 -4.89
C ILE A 145 7.62 -0.42 -4.37
N ARG A 146 8.75 -0.96 -3.94
CA ARG A 146 8.85 -2.21 -3.19
C ARG A 146 9.40 -1.91 -1.80
N ASP A 147 8.74 -2.37 -0.76
CA ASP A 147 9.26 -2.29 0.61
C ASP A 147 10.32 -3.37 0.88
N ARG A 148 10.97 -3.30 2.05
CA ARG A 148 11.99 -4.28 2.48
C ARG A 148 11.48 -5.73 2.58
N ASP A 149 10.18 -5.89 2.79
CA ASP A 149 9.51 -7.18 2.92
C ASP A 149 9.00 -7.71 1.57
N GLY A 150 9.29 -6.96 0.50
CA GLY A 150 8.97 -7.28 -0.88
C GLY A 150 7.55 -6.88 -1.28
N ASN A 151 6.79 -6.23 -0.39
CA ASN A 151 5.44 -5.78 -0.70
C ASN A 151 5.49 -4.61 -1.68
N GLN A 152 4.58 -4.59 -2.64
CA GLN A 152 4.49 -3.56 -3.66
C GLN A 152 3.38 -2.57 -3.34
N LEU A 153 3.70 -1.28 -3.44
CA LEU A 153 2.74 -0.18 -3.37
C LEU A 153 2.85 0.63 -4.64
N SER A 154 1.72 0.79 -5.33
CA SER A 154 1.61 1.72 -6.45
C SER A 154 0.81 2.93 -6.03
N PHE A 155 1.26 4.12 -6.41
CA PHE A 155 0.55 5.38 -6.17
C PHE A 155 0.12 5.93 -7.52
N PHE A 156 -1.15 6.32 -7.65
CA PHE A 156 -1.68 6.75 -8.93
C PHE A 156 -2.68 7.89 -8.81
N CYS A 157 -2.87 8.61 -9.91
CA CYS A 157 -4.02 9.48 -10.13
C CYS A 157 -4.62 9.20 -11.52
N PHE A 158 -5.88 9.55 -11.69
CA PHE A 158 -6.53 9.50 -12.99
C PHE A 158 -6.01 10.64 -13.87
N LEU A 159 -5.76 10.35 -15.14
CA LEU A 159 -5.56 11.38 -16.15
C LEU A 159 -6.94 11.96 -16.51
N GLU A 160 -7.04 13.29 -16.65
CA GLU A 160 -8.32 14.00 -16.91
C GLU A 160 -9.11 13.45 -18.11
N ASN A 161 -8.44 12.75 -19.05
CA ASN A 161 -9.07 12.18 -20.25
C ASN A 161 -9.70 10.78 -20.03
N GLY A 162 -9.56 10.18 -18.84
CA GLY A 162 -10.05 8.82 -18.56
C GLY A 162 -11.55 8.73 -18.24
N GLU A 163 -12.17 9.84 -17.81
CA GLU A 163 -13.61 9.88 -17.50
C GLU A 163 -14.45 10.15 -18.76
N GLU A 164 -13.96 10.95 -19.71
CA GLU A 164 -14.69 11.30 -20.93
C GLU A 164 -14.85 10.10 -21.90
N GLU A 165 -13.87 9.20 -21.99
CA GLU A 165 -13.97 7.99 -22.85
C GLU A 165 -14.97 6.94 -22.31
N GLU A 166 -15.21 6.88 -20.99
CA GLU A 166 -16.21 5.99 -20.40
C GLU A 166 -17.64 6.53 -20.55
N GLU A 167 -17.83 7.85 -20.47
CA GLU A 167 -19.14 8.46 -20.72
C GLU A 167 -19.54 8.42 -22.20
N GLU A 168 -18.59 8.62 -23.14
CA GLU A 168 -18.88 8.47 -24.57
C GLU A 168 -19.28 7.04 -24.95
N LYS A 169 -18.62 6.01 -24.40
CA LYS A 169 -19.03 4.61 -24.66
C LYS A 169 -20.40 4.28 -24.08
N LYS A 170 -20.75 4.79 -22.89
CA LYS A 170 -22.07 4.59 -22.30
C LYS A 170 -23.18 5.37 -23.03
N ALA A 171 -22.85 6.49 -23.67
CA ALA A 171 -23.79 7.28 -24.46
C ALA A 171 -24.02 6.72 -25.88
N VAL A 172 -23.05 5.97 -26.44
CA VAL A 172 -23.18 5.34 -27.77
C VAL A 172 -23.92 3.99 -27.71
N ASP A 173 -23.90 3.32 -26.56
CA ASP A 173 -24.56 2.04 -26.31
C ASP A 173 -25.97 2.16 -25.66
N ALA A 174 -26.49 3.37 -25.47
CA ALA A 174 -27.82 3.67 -24.90
C ALA A 174 -28.82 4.16 -25.95
#